data_AF-A0A815RC74-F1
#
_entry.id   AF-A0A815RC74-F1
#
_cell.length_a   1.000
_cell.length_b   1.000
_cell.length_c   1.000
_cell.angle_alpha   90.00
_cell.angle_beta   90.00
_cell.angle_gamma   90.00
#
_symmetry.space_group_name_H-M   'P 1'
#
loop_
_entity.id
_entity.type
_entity.pdbx_description
1 polymer ?
#
loop_
_entity_poly.entity_id
_entity_poly.type
_entity_poly.pdbx_seq_one_letter_code
_entity_poly.pdbx_strand_id
1 'polypeptide(L)'
;MRAESYNSSINNYELVQEALYTFIEEKGGPGIKANDLHKQMNKFYFFFGLKLDYLLFSAEQRHNVLVSRTPEHVCFILCREIVTNISSGKFSSAESLIRYFERIRDDINFKSFYTKVIKESKSLRDKPILARHRRPPKRYQSSSDSAEFSSYEEFYRQQYMESLGIVVNMLQN
;
A
#
# COMPACT_ATOMS: atom_id res chain seq x y z
N MET A 1 4.43 -1.07 16.70
CA MET A 1 5.66 -0.68 15.98
C MET A 1 5.47 -0.48 14.47
N ARG A 2 5.07 -1.48 13.65
CA ARG A 2 4.95 -1.27 12.18
C ARG A 2 3.87 -0.27 11.75
N ALA A 3 2.64 -0.42 12.24
CA ALA A 3 1.58 0.55 11.95
C ALA A 3 1.95 1.97 12.43
N GLU A 4 2.67 2.10 13.54
CA GLU A 4 3.19 3.39 14.03
C GLU A 4 4.26 3.96 13.11
N SER A 5 5.14 3.12 12.54
CA SER A 5 6.09 3.55 11.51
C SER A 5 5.37 4.08 10.27
N TYR A 6 4.35 3.38 9.76
CA TYR A 6 3.56 3.89 8.63
C TYR A 6 2.82 5.18 8.99
N ASN A 7 2.22 5.24 10.18
CA ASN A 7 1.55 6.45 10.65
C ASN A 7 2.52 7.62 10.77
N SER A 8 3.73 7.39 11.28
CA SER A 8 4.79 8.40 11.35
C SER A 8 5.21 8.85 9.96
N SER A 9 5.42 7.93 9.00
CA SER A 9 5.74 8.27 7.61
C SER A 9 4.62 9.06 6.93
N ILE A 10 3.35 8.78 7.25
CA ILE A 10 2.18 9.51 6.76
C ILE A 10 2.10 10.90 7.39
N ASN A 11 2.31 11.03 8.70
CA ASN A 11 2.19 12.29 9.42
C ASN A 11 3.34 13.25 9.09
N ASN A 12 4.53 12.71 8.81
CA ASN A 12 5.72 13.49 8.46
C ASN A 12 5.98 13.51 6.95
N TYR A 13 4.99 13.13 6.14
CA TYR A 13 5.20 12.84 4.73
C TYR A 13 5.71 14.06 3.93
N GLU A 14 5.19 15.25 4.24
CA GLU A 14 5.63 16.52 3.66
C GLU A 14 7.05 16.88 4.09
N LEU A 15 7.33 16.80 5.40
CA LEU A 15 8.67 17.06 5.95
C LEU A 15 9.74 16.13 5.35
N VAL A 16 9.41 14.86 5.12
CA VAL A 16 10.33 13.91 4.48
C VAL A 16 10.57 14.28 3.01
N GLN A 17 9.57 14.78 2.29
CA GLN A 17 9.79 15.29 0.93
C GLN A 17 10.70 16.50 0.92
N GLU A 18 10.44 17.48 1.78
CA GLU A 18 11.21 18.71 1.86
C GLU A 18 12.67 18.43 2.22
N ALA A 19 12.90 17.53 3.18
CA ALA A 19 14.23 17.08 3.54
C ALA A 19 14.95 16.39 2.38
N LEU A 20 14.25 15.53 1.62
CA LEU A 20 14.82 14.88 0.44
C LEU A 20 15.13 15.90 -0.66
N TYR A 21 14.24 16.87 -0.90
CA TYR A 21 14.44 17.94 -1.87
C TYR A 21 15.66 18.79 -1.50
N THR A 22 15.73 19.24 -0.25
CA THR A 22 16.86 20.02 0.28
C THR A 22 18.18 19.26 0.15
N PHE A 23 18.19 17.97 0.50
CA PHE A 23 19.36 17.12 0.34
C PHE A 23 19.83 16.97 -1.12
N ILE A 24 18.89 16.91 -2.07
CA ILE A 24 19.19 16.83 -3.51
C ILE A 24 19.81 18.14 -4.02
N GLU A 25 19.30 19.28 -3.56
CA GLU A 25 19.78 20.62 -3.96
C GLU A 25 21.15 20.96 -3.32
N GLU A 26 21.34 20.71 -2.02
CA GLU A 26 22.53 21.14 -1.27
C GLU A 26 23.81 20.36 -1.60
N LYS A 27 23.70 19.09 -2.01
CA LYS A 27 24.87 18.21 -2.24
C LYS A 27 25.42 18.22 -3.67
N GLY A 28 24.96 19.12 -4.54
CA GLY A 28 25.54 19.31 -5.88
C GLY A 28 25.35 18.13 -6.83
N GLY A 29 24.41 17.23 -6.53
CA GLY A 29 24.07 16.09 -7.36
C GLY A 29 23.20 15.07 -6.62
N PRO A 30 22.13 14.56 -7.24
CA PRO A 30 21.28 13.58 -6.59
C PRO A 30 22.06 12.29 -6.34
N GLY A 31 22.16 11.87 -5.07
CA GLY A 31 22.28 10.44 -4.82
C GLY A 31 21.10 9.76 -5.51
N ILE A 32 21.35 8.91 -6.51
CA ILE A 32 20.32 8.31 -7.40
C ILE A 32 19.11 7.81 -6.58
N LYS A 33 19.39 7.16 -5.45
CA LYS A 33 18.39 6.65 -4.51
C LYS A 33 17.49 7.74 -3.89
N ALA A 34 18.05 8.87 -3.47
CA ALA A 34 17.29 9.96 -2.86
C ALA A 34 16.37 10.63 -3.89
N ASN A 35 16.85 10.82 -5.12
CA ASN A 35 16.06 11.38 -6.20
C ASN A 35 14.96 10.42 -6.67
N ASP A 36 15.26 9.13 -6.77
CA ASP A 36 14.25 8.13 -7.10
C ASP A 36 13.18 8.02 -6.01
N LEU A 37 13.58 8.08 -4.74
CA LEU A 37 12.63 8.10 -3.63
C LEU A 37 11.77 9.36 -3.65
N HIS A 38 12.35 10.54 -3.87
CA HIS A 38 11.61 11.80 -4.01
C HIS A 38 10.60 11.74 -5.16
N LYS A 39 11.01 11.21 -6.33
CA LYS A 39 10.12 11.00 -7.48
C LYS A 39 8.99 10.02 -7.18
N GLN A 40 9.29 8.91 -6.50
CA GLN A 40 8.28 7.91 -6.12
C GLN A 40 7.30 8.50 -5.12
N MET A 41 7.80 9.19 -4.11
CA MET A 41 6.98 9.87 -3.12
C MET A 41 5.98 10.78 -3.83
N ASN A 42 6.39 11.56 -4.84
CA ASN A 42 5.49 12.46 -5.60
C ASN A 42 4.32 11.79 -6.32
N LYS A 43 4.31 10.45 -6.46
CA LYS A 43 3.25 9.72 -7.13
C LYS A 43 2.13 9.33 -6.16
N PHE A 44 0.90 9.56 -6.61
CA PHE A 44 -0.30 9.18 -5.85
C PHE A 44 -0.30 7.70 -5.44
N TYR A 45 0.14 6.78 -6.31
CA TYR A 45 0.16 5.35 -5.98
C TYR A 45 1.01 5.04 -4.74
N PHE A 46 2.09 5.80 -4.50
CA PHE A 46 2.97 5.58 -3.36
C PHE A 46 2.27 5.97 -2.07
N PHE A 47 1.59 7.12 -2.05
CA PHE A 47 0.79 7.56 -0.90
C PHE A 47 -0.40 6.63 -0.64
N PHE A 48 -1.09 6.20 -1.70
CA PHE A 48 -2.17 5.22 -1.62
C PHE A 48 -1.67 3.90 -1.00
N GLY A 49 -0.52 3.40 -1.45
CA GLY A 49 0.13 2.20 -0.91
C GLY A 49 0.43 2.34 0.58
N LEU A 50 1.06 3.45 1.00
CA LEU A 50 1.34 3.70 2.42
C LEU A 50 0.07 3.71 3.30
N LYS A 51 -1.02 4.29 2.78
CA LYS A 51 -2.31 4.32 3.48
C LYS A 51 -2.96 2.94 3.56
N LEU A 52 -2.81 2.14 2.51
CA LEU A 52 -3.31 0.76 2.47
C LEU A 52 -2.49 -0.13 3.42
N ASP A 53 -1.17 0.00 3.43
CA ASP A 53 -0.30 -0.69 4.38
C ASP A 53 -0.69 -0.33 5.82
N TYR A 54 -0.83 0.96 6.13
CA TYR A 54 -1.29 1.38 7.45
C TYR A 54 -2.64 0.75 7.83
N LEU A 55 -3.59 0.65 6.90
CA LEU A 55 -4.87 -0.02 7.13
C LEU A 55 -4.68 -1.50 7.50
N LEU A 56 -3.83 -2.22 6.77
CA LEU A 56 -3.55 -3.64 7.01
C LEU A 56 -2.85 -3.88 8.36
N PHE A 57 -1.75 -3.16 8.64
CA PHE A 57 -0.97 -3.31 9.88
C PHE A 57 -1.69 -2.76 11.12
N SER A 58 -2.57 -1.76 10.98
CA SER A 58 -3.34 -1.25 12.12
C SER A 58 -4.44 -2.22 12.54
N ALA A 59 -5.04 -2.96 11.59
CA ALA A 59 -5.96 -4.04 11.89
C ALA A 59 -5.25 -5.20 12.62
N GLU A 60 -4.05 -5.54 12.16
CA GLU A 60 -3.15 -6.54 12.77
C GLU A 60 -2.88 -6.23 14.26
N GLN A 61 -2.43 -4.99 14.56
CA GLN A 61 -2.11 -4.57 15.93
C GLN A 61 -3.33 -4.50 16.85
N ARG A 62 -4.48 -4.07 16.34
CA ARG A 62 -5.75 -4.03 17.10
C ARG A 62 -6.27 -5.43 17.46
N HIS A 63 -5.79 -6.47 16.77
CA HIS A 63 -6.19 -7.86 17.02
C HIS A 63 -5.08 -8.65 17.75
N ASN A 64 -4.21 -7.96 18.51
CA ASN A 64 -3.15 -8.52 19.36
C ASN A 64 -2.10 -9.36 18.62
N VAL A 65 -1.81 -9.03 17.35
CA VAL A 65 -0.67 -9.61 16.64
C VAL A 65 0.58 -8.78 16.96
N LEU A 66 1.38 -9.26 17.92
CA LEU A 66 2.68 -8.67 18.23
C LEU A 66 3.73 -9.18 17.23
N VAL A 67 4.34 -8.30 16.43
CA VAL A 67 5.56 -8.65 15.68
C VAL A 67 6.66 -7.59 15.80
N SER A 68 7.85 -8.11 16.12
CA SER A 68 9.15 -7.47 16.23
C SER A 68 9.80 -7.15 14.86
N ARG A 69 10.88 -6.37 14.92
CA ARG A 69 11.57 -5.69 13.82
C ARG A 69 12.14 -6.62 12.73
N THR A 70 11.88 -6.28 11.47
CA THR A 70 12.88 -6.01 10.39
C THR A 70 12.15 -5.46 9.14
N PRO A 71 12.80 -4.63 8.31
CA PRO A 71 12.16 -3.97 7.16
C PRO A 71 12.66 -4.54 5.83
N GLU A 72 11.85 -5.30 5.08
CA GLU A 72 12.06 -5.55 3.64
C GLU A 72 10.84 -6.26 3.00
N HIS A 73 10.14 -5.65 2.05
CA HIS A 73 9.01 -6.22 1.27
C HIS A 73 7.70 -6.52 2.02
N VAL A 74 6.83 -5.51 2.01
CA VAL A 74 5.70 -5.32 2.92
C VAL A 74 4.55 -6.32 2.76
N CYS A 75 4.19 -6.71 1.52
CA CYS A 75 3.05 -7.61 1.30
C CYS A 75 3.42 -9.08 1.56
N PHE A 76 4.63 -9.51 1.20
CA PHE A 76 5.10 -10.88 1.43
C PHE A 76 5.46 -11.12 2.91
N ILE A 77 6.02 -10.12 3.60
CA ILE A 77 6.39 -10.24 5.03
C ILE A 77 5.19 -10.20 5.96
N LEU A 78 4.22 -9.29 5.73
CA LEU A 78 2.95 -9.27 6.50
C LEU A 78 2.36 -10.66 6.57
N CYS A 79 2.19 -11.26 5.40
CA CYS A 79 1.51 -12.53 5.28
C CYS A 79 2.36 -13.68 5.82
N ARG A 80 3.66 -13.72 5.54
CA ARG A 80 4.54 -14.79 6.03
C ARG A 80 4.62 -14.80 7.56
N GLU A 81 4.73 -13.64 8.19
CA GLU A 81 4.83 -13.58 9.65
C GLU A 81 3.49 -13.83 10.31
N ILE A 82 2.37 -13.29 9.80
CA ILE A 82 1.03 -13.57 10.30
C ILE A 82 0.75 -15.09 10.28
N VAL A 83 1.03 -15.76 9.15
CA VAL A 83 0.87 -17.22 9.02
C VAL A 83 1.77 -17.97 10.00
N THR A 84 3.06 -17.63 10.06
CA THR A 84 4.02 -18.28 10.97
C THR A 84 3.60 -18.15 12.44
N ASN A 85 3.07 -16.98 12.79
CA ASN A 85 2.60 -16.65 14.12
C ASN A 85 1.33 -17.43 14.49
N ILE A 86 0.35 -17.52 13.58
CA ILE A 86 -0.87 -18.34 13.74
C ILE A 86 -0.49 -19.82 13.92
N SER A 87 0.38 -20.37 13.07
CA SER A 87 0.83 -21.77 13.16
C SER A 87 1.56 -22.09 14.47
N SER A 88 2.17 -21.10 15.12
CA SER A 88 2.88 -21.27 16.39
C SER A 88 1.97 -21.30 17.63
N GLY A 89 0.65 -21.23 17.47
CA GLY A 89 -0.32 -21.30 18.57
C GLY A 89 -0.33 -20.09 19.51
N LYS A 90 0.36 -19.00 19.13
CA LYS A 90 0.53 -17.79 19.94
C LYS A 90 -0.67 -16.82 19.91
N PHE A 91 -1.74 -17.10 19.15
CA PHE A 91 -2.78 -16.10 18.86
C PHE A 91 -4.21 -16.62 18.96
N SER A 92 -5.10 -15.73 19.43
CA SER A 92 -6.55 -15.93 19.40
C SER A 92 -7.12 -15.56 18.04
N SER A 93 -7.54 -16.57 17.28
CA SER A 93 -8.49 -16.52 16.16
C SER A 93 -8.13 -15.57 14.99
N ALA A 94 -7.40 -16.12 14.01
CA ALA A 94 -7.31 -15.59 12.65
C ALA A 94 -8.68 -15.22 12.07
N GLU A 95 -9.74 -15.90 12.53
CA GLU A 95 -11.13 -15.68 12.17
C GLU A 95 -11.62 -14.25 12.45
N SER A 96 -11.18 -13.61 13.54
CA SER A 96 -11.57 -12.22 13.84
C SER A 96 -10.97 -11.23 12.83
N LEU A 97 -9.72 -11.49 12.42
CA LEU A 97 -9.02 -10.69 11.42
C LEU A 97 -9.54 -10.95 10.00
N ILE A 98 -9.89 -12.19 9.67
CA ILE A 98 -10.60 -12.57 8.44
C ILE A 98 -11.92 -11.81 8.37
N ARG A 99 -12.77 -11.90 9.40
CA ARG A 99 -14.07 -11.21 9.45
C ARG A 99 -13.92 -9.70 9.32
N TYR A 100 -12.87 -9.12 9.92
CA TYR A 100 -12.58 -7.70 9.76
C TYR A 100 -12.27 -7.36 8.30
N PHE A 101 -11.34 -8.08 7.66
CA PHE A 101 -10.93 -7.81 6.28
C PHE A 101 -12.04 -8.08 5.27
N GLU A 102 -12.83 -9.14 5.45
CA GLU A 102 -14.02 -9.40 4.63
C GLU A 102 -15.05 -8.28 4.78
N ARG A 103 -15.27 -7.77 6.00
CA ARG A 103 -16.19 -6.66 6.25
C ARG A 103 -15.75 -5.35 5.62
N ILE A 104 -14.45 -5.10 5.51
CA ILE A 104 -13.96 -3.85 4.87
C ILE A 104 -13.69 -4.02 3.38
N ARG A 105 -13.71 -5.24 2.84
CA ARG A 105 -13.54 -5.55 1.41
C ARG A 105 -14.86 -5.31 0.65
N ASP A 106 -15.35 -4.08 0.69
CA ASP A 106 -16.54 -3.65 -0.04
C ASP A 106 -16.38 -2.25 -0.64
N ASP A 107 -17.30 -1.89 -1.54
CA ASP A 107 -17.25 -0.65 -2.29
C ASP A 107 -17.48 0.60 -1.41
N ILE A 108 -18.22 0.47 -0.31
CA ILE A 108 -18.52 1.58 0.61
C ILE A 108 -17.26 1.95 1.40
N ASN A 109 -16.59 0.95 1.95
CA ASN A 109 -15.33 1.08 2.69
C ASN A 109 -14.21 1.54 1.77
N PHE A 110 -14.13 0.99 0.55
CA PHE A 110 -13.23 1.49 -0.48
C PHE A 110 -13.47 2.98 -0.75
N LYS A 111 -14.72 3.39 -1.02
CA LYS A 111 -15.04 4.79 -1.36
C LYS A 111 -14.67 5.74 -0.22
N SER A 112 -14.95 5.34 1.02
CA SER A 112 -14.56 6.09 2.22
C SER A 112 -13.04 6.22 2.34
N PHE A 113 -12.32 5.12 2.16
CA PHE A 113 -10.85 5.08 2.15
C PHE A 113 -10.27 5.97 1.05
N TYR A 114 -10.69 5.76 -0.20
CA TYR A 114 -10.21 6.47 -1.37
C TYR A 114 -10.47 7.98 -1.29
N THR A 115 -11.65 8.38 -0.81
CA THR A 115 -11.97 9.80 -0.61
C THR A 115 -11.03 10.47 0.40
N LYS A 116 -10.69 9.78 1.49
CA LYS A 116 -9.71 10.28 2.47
C LYS A 116 -8.32 10.40 1.85
N VAL A 117 -7.88 9.35 1.14
CA VAL A 117 -6.56 9.36 0.47
C VAL A 117 -6.48 10.50 -0.55
N ILE A 118 -7.51 10.71 -1.36
CA ILE A 118 -7.58 11.83 -2.33
C ILE A 118 -7.56 13.18 -1.62
N LYS A 119 -8.32 13.35 -0.53
CA LYS A 119 -8.35 14.59 0.23
C LYS A 119 -6.97 14.93 0.81
N GLU A 120 -6.29 13.94 1.38
CA GLU A 120 -4.98 14.11 2.01
C GLU A 120 -3.84 14.21 0.99
N SER A 121 -3.98 13.64 -0.21
CA SER A 121 -2.97 13.74 -1.26
C SER A 121 -3.01 15.07 -2.03
N LYS A 122 -4.11 15.84 -1.95
CA LYS A 122 -4.36 17.04 -2.76
C LYS A 122 -3.28 18.12 -2.63
N SER A 123 -2.63 18.24 -1.46
CA SER A 123 -1.57 19.21 -1.22
C SER A 123 -0.16 18.64 -1.39
N LEU A 124 -0.02 17.32 -1.57
CA LEU A 124 1.27 16.64 -1.40
C LEU A 124 1.81 16.01 -2.70
N ARG A 125 0.97 15.81 -3.73
CA ARG A 125 1.26 14.87 -4.83
C ARG A 125 0.71 15.24 -6.21
N ASP A 126 1.30 14.61 -7.22
CA ASP A 126 0.73 14.52 -8.57
C ASP A 126 -0.67 13.91 -8.52
N LYS A 127 -1.54 14.32 -9.44
CA LYS A 127 -2.86 13.68 -9.64
C LYS A 127 -2.70 12.17 -9.87
N PRO A 128 -3.72 11.34 -9.56
CA PRO A 128 -3.68 9.92 -9.87
C PRO A 128 -3.34 9.69 -11.35
N ILE A 129 -2.36 8.82 -11.62
CA ILE A 129 -1.95 8.42 -12.96
C ILE A 129 -2.21 6.90 -13.08
N LEU A 130 -2.80 6.46 -14.19
CA LEU A 130 -2.91 5.04 -14.52
C LEU A 130 -1.51 4.55 -14.82
N ALA A 131 -1.13 3.38 -14.30
CA ALA A 131 0.08 2.72 -14.76
C ALA A 131 0.00 2.62 -16.29
N ARG A 132 0.96 3.25 -17.00
CA ARG A 132 1.05 3.06 -18.46
C ARG A 132 1.33 1.59 -18.68
N HIS A 133 0.32 0.82 -19.09
CA HIS A 133 0.54 -0.51 -19.62
C HIS A 133 1.54 -0.38 -20.76
N ARG A 134 2.72 -0.98 -20.59
CA ARG A 134 3.64 -1.16 -21.70
C ARG A 134 2.89 -2.03 -22.69
N ARG A 135 2.48 -1.45 -23.83
CA ARG A 135 1.91 -2.24 -24.92
C ARG A 135 2.88 -3.39 -25.19
N PRO A 136 2.43 -4.66 -25.15
CA PRO A 136 3.30 -5.75 -25.52
C PRO A 136 3.82 -5.48 -26.94
N PRO A 137 5.07 -5.85 -27.26
CA PRO A 137 5.60 -5.72 -28.61
C PRO A 137 4.60 -6.33 -29.61
N LYS A 138 4.36 -5.68 -30.75
CA LYS A 138 3.32 -6.06 -31.75
C LYS A 138 3.31 -7.57 -32.11
N ARG A 139 4.44 -8.26 -31.95
CA ARG A 139 4.60 -9.70 -32.19
C ARG A 139 3.86 -10.60 -31.18
N TYR A 140 3.39 -10.06 -30.06
CA TYR A 140 2.71 -10.79 -28.98
C TYR A 140 1.27 -10.29 -28.75
N GLN A 141 0.71 -9.45 -29.62
CA GLN A 141 -0.71 -9.11 -29.57
C GLN A 141 -1.53 -10.27 -30.12
N SER A 142 -1.78 -11.28 -29.28
CA SER A 142 -3.01 -12.05 -29.44
C SER A 142 -4.18 -11.18 -28.98
N SER A 143 -5.34 -11.39 -29.57
CA SER A 143 -6.62 -10.73 -29.27
C SER A 143 -7.11 -11.06 -27.87
N SER A 144 -6.38 -10.59 -26.87
CA SER A 144 -6.76 -10.63 -25.47
C SER A 144 -7.15 -9.20 -25.10
N ASP A 145 -8.42 -9.01 -24.73
CA ASP A 145 -8.95 -7.77 -24.21
C ASP A 145 -8.04 -7.30 -23.06
N SER A 146 -7.22 -6.29 -23.31
CA SER A 146 -6.61 -5.55 -22.22
C SER A 146 -7.78 -4.92 -21.49
N ALA A 147 -8.09 -5.38 -20.27
CA ALA A 147 -9.04 -4.71 -19.40
C ALA A 147 -8.55 -3.27 -19.19
N GLU A 148 -9.04 -2.36 -20.03
CA GLU A 148 -8.81 -0.94 -19.87
C GLU A 148 -9.64 -0.51 -18.68
N PHE A 149 -8.97 -0.14 -17.59
CA PHE A 149 -9.64 0.50 -16.46
C PHE A 149 -10.37 1.75 -16.95
N SER A 150 -11.67 1.84 -16.69
CA SER A 150 -12.49 2.97 -17.13
C SER A 150 -12.18 4.25 -16.33
N SER A 151 -11.55 4.12 -15.16
CA SER A 151 -11.15 5.25 -14.31
C SER A 151 -9.97 4.92 -13.38
N TYR A 152 -9.31 5.96 -12.85
CA TYR A 152 -8.30 5.81 -11.79
C TYR A 152 -8.90 5.15 -10.55
N GLU A 153 -10.14 5.50 -10.20
CA GLU A 153 -10.84 4.95 -9.04
C GLU A 153 -11.05 3.44 -9.19
N GLU A 154 -11.41 2.96 -10.38
CA GLU A 154 -11.56 1.52 -10.66
C GLU A 154 -10.24 0.76 -10.51
N PHE A 155 -9.13 1.33 -10.97
CA PHE A 155 -7.80 0.76 -10.76
C PHE A 155 -7.46 0.64 -9.27
N TYR A 156 -7.60 1.72 -8.50
CA TYR A 156 -7.30 1.71 -7.06
C TYR A 156 -8.29 0.85 -6.26
N ARG A 157 -9.53 0.72 -6.73
CA ARG A 157 -10.52 -0.21 -6.18
C ARG A 157 -10.06 -1.65 -6.33
N GLN A 158 -9.62 -2.04 -7.53
CA GLN A 158 -9.08 -3.38 -7.74
C GLN A 158 -7.89 -3.65 -6.81
N GLN A 159 -6.93 -2.72 -6.72
CA GLN A 159 -5.77 -2.85 -5.83
C GLN A 159 -6.18 -3.00 -4.35
N TYR A 160 -7.18 -2.25 -3.89
CA TYR A 160 -7.72 -2.36 -2.53
C TYR A 160 -8.34 -3.74 -2.28
N MET A 161 -9.21 -4.20 -3.18
CA MET A 161 -9.92 -5.47 -3.05
C MET A 161 -8.97 -6.67 -3.11
N GLU A 162 -8.03 -6.65 -4.05
CA GLU A 162 -7.02 -7.71 -4.21
C GLU A 162 -6.12 -7.81 -2.99
N SER A 163 -5.64 -6.68 -2.45
CA SER A 163 -4.78 -6.68 -1.26
C SER A 163 -5.48 -7.30 -0.04
N LEU A 164 -6.74 -6.93 0.19
CA LEU A 164 -7.55 -7.53 1.25
C LEU A 164 -7.83 -9.01 0.99
N GLY A 165 -8.11 -9.39 -0.25
CA GLY A 165 -8.33 -10.78 -0.65
C GLY A 165 -7.11 -11.68 -0.44
N ILE A 166 -5.91 -11.19 -0.77
CA ILE A 166 -4.65 -11.90 -0.54
C ILE A 166 -4.47 -12.18 0.95
N VAL A 167 -4.69 -11.19 1.82
CA VAL A 167 -4.54 -11.36 3.27
C VAL A 167 -5.57 -12.34 3.83
N VAL A 168 -6.84 -12.25 3.40
CA VAL A 168 -7.89 -13.22 3.81
C VAL A 168 -7.53 -14.64 3.40
N ASN A 169 -7.16 -14.85 2.13
CA ASN A 169 -6.79 -16.18 1.62
C ASN A 169 -5.61 -16.76 2.39
N MET A 170 -4.64 -15.93 2.76
CA MET A 170 -3.47 -16.39 3.53
C MET A 170 -3.78 -16.65 5.00
N LEU A 171 -4.77 -15.99 5.59
CA LEU A 171 -5.24 -16.28 6.94
C LEU A 171 -6.07 -17.56 7.05
N GLN A 172 -6.67 -17.99 5.94
CA GLN A 172 -7.51 -19.18 5.83
C GLN A 172 -6.72 -20.47 5.56
N ASN A 173 -5.49 -20.36 5.03
CA ASN A 173 -4.59 -21.47 4.69
C ASN A 173 -3.46 -21.60 5.71
#